data_AF-A0A7D4JP37-F1
#
_entry.id   AF-A0A7D4JP37-F1
#
_cell.length_a   1.000
_cell.length_b   1.000
_cell.length_c   1.000
_cell.angle_alpha   90.00
_cell.angle_beta   90.00
_cell.angle_gamma   90.00
#
_symmetry.space_group_name_H-M   'P 1'
#
loop_
_entity.id
_entity.type
_entity.pdbx_description
1 polymer ?
#
loop_
_entity_poly.entity_id
_entity_poly.type
_entity_poly.pdbx_seq_one_letter_code
_entity_poly.pdbx_strand_id
1 'polypeptide(L)'
;MLTGKHKIYWIIRKLLGYLLLLEVVWLLINCISPWRLWRSADIIVVCTLPWILLFFLIRYIKRRWKEDGNAAIGCLHTLLWMSIPLIIIAQLLFGWLWNLRNDSTKITFEDDKYQVTIIRALFATQMDKMQIMEHCGPFYHEVYFSELHDVDTTNLKSTAAIEDFLKKQKR
;
A
#
# COMPACT_ATOMS: atom_id res chain seq x y z
N MET A 1 -14.48 -14.87 37.84
CA MET A 1 -13.45 -15.57 37.05
C MET A 1 -13.87 -15.58 35.58
N LEU A 2 -13.12 -14.91 34.70
CA LEU A 2 -13.37 -14.99 33.24
C LEU A 2 -12.96 -16.37 32.74
N THR A 3 -13.91 -17.15 32.20
CA THR A 3 -13.66 -18.43 31.53
C THR A 3 -12.61 -18.27 30.42
N GLY A 4 -11.76 -19.27 30.20
CA GLY A 4 -10.58 -19.19 29.31
C GLY A 4 -10.89 -18.65 27.90
N LYS A 5 -12.08 -18.95 27.35
CA LYS A 5 -12.56 -18.43 26.05
C LYS A 5 -12.72 -16.90 26.03
N HIS A 6 -13.19 -16.29 27.12
CA HIS A 6 -13.34 -14.83 27.20
C HIS A 6 -11.99 -14.10 27.31
N LYS A 7 -11.00 -14.72 27.96
CA LYS A 7 -9.64 -14.15 28.09
C LYS A 7 -8.93 -14.06 26.74
N ILE A 8 -8.96 -15.14 25.95
CA ILE A 8 -8.39 -15.19 24.59
C ILE A 8 -9.04 -14.15 23.69
N TYR A 9 -10.37 -14.07 23.70
CA TYR A 9 -11.12 -13.11 22.90
C TYR A 9 -10.78 -11.65 23.23
N TRP A 10 -10.58 -11.32 24.50
CA TRP A 10 -10.23 -9.97 24.94
C TRP A 10 -8.81 -9.58 24.50
N ILE A 11 -7.87 -10.52 24.54
CA ILE A 11 -6.49 -10.33 24.06
C ILE A 11 -6.49 -10.08 22.55
N ILE A 12 -7.18 -10.92 21.76
CA ILE A 12 -7.29 -10.75 20.30
C ILE A 12 -7.86 -9.38 19.95
N ARG A 13 -8.92 -8.96 20.65
CA ARG A 13 -9.52 -7.63 20.44
C ARG A 13 -8.52 -6.50 20.68
N LYS A 14 -7.73 -6.58 21.76
CA LYS A 14 -6.72 -5.57 22.06
C LYS A 14 -5.64 -5.53 20.98
N LEU A 15 -5.13 -6.69 20.58
CA LEU A 15 -4.11 -6.81 19.53
C LEU A 15 -4.60 -6.20 18.20
N LEU A 16 -5.81 -6.54 17.76
CA LEU A 16 -6.40 -5.96 16.55
C LEU A 16 -6.60 -4.44 16.65
N GLY A 17 -6.93 -3.93 17.85
CA GLY A 17 -7.03 -2.50 18.09
C GLY A 17 -5.68 -1.78 18.00
N TYR A 18 -4.62 -2.36 18.56
CA TYR A 18 -3.27 -1.83 18.41
C TYR A 18 -2.78 -1.89 16.96
N LEU A 19 -3.11 -2.97 16.24
CA LEU A 19 -2.80 -3.11 14.83
C LEU A 19 -3.49 -2.02 13.99
N LEU A 20 -4.79 -1.78 14.22
CA LEU A 20 -5.52 -0.70 13.56
C LEU A 20 -4.91 0.67 13.84
N LEU A 21 -4.54 0.94 15.10
CA LEU A 21 -3.91 2.22 15.47
C LEU A 21 -2.58 2.40 14.72
N LEU A 22 -1.76 1.35 14.66
CA LEU A 22 -0.49 1.36 13.95
C LEU A 22 -0.68 1.61 12.45
N GLU A 23 -1.67 0.98 11.83
CA GLU A 23 -2.02 1.22 10.42
C GLU A 23 -2.54 2.63 10.16
N VAL A 24 -3.35 3.20 11.07
CA VAL A 24 -3.82 4.59 10.94
C VAL A 24 -2.67 5.57 11.07
N VAL A 25 -1.76 5.36 12.04
CA VAL A 25 -0.54 6.16 12.18
C VAL A 25 0.32 6.05 10.92
N TRP A 26 0.46 4.84 10.37
CA TRP A 26 1.16 4.62 9.10
C TRP A 26 0.53 5.40 7.95
N LEU A 27 -0.79 5.34 7.78
CA LEU A 27 -1.51 6.09 6.75
C LEU A 27 -1.31 7.60 6.89
N LEU A 28 -1.34 8.12 8.12
CA LEU A 28 -1.08 9.54 8.39
C LEU A 28 0.36 9.93 8.01
N ILE A 29 1.34 9.11 8.38
CA ILE A 29 2.75 9.34 8.01
C ILE A 29 2.89 9.33 6.48
N ASN A 30 2.35 8.33 5.78
CA ASN A 30 2.42 8.25 4.32
C ASN A 30 1.66 9.37 3.59
N CYS A 31 0.61 9.92 4.21
CA CYS A 31 -0.16 11.02 3.62
C CYS A 31 0.56 12.37 3.75
N ILE A 32 1.28 12.57 4.86
CA ILE A 32 1.97 13.82 5.16
C ILE A 32 3.41 13.82 4.61
N SER A 33 4.04 12.64 4.55
CA SER A 33 5.44 12.52 4.20
C SER A 33 5.64 12.45 2.67
N PRO A 34 6.50 13.31 2.09
CA PRO A 34 6.96 13.13 0.72
C PRO A 34 7.91 11.93 0.59
N TRP A 35 8.40 11.40 1.71
CA TRP A 35 9.22 10.19 1.80
C TRP A 35 8.32 8.98 2.06
N ARG A 36 8.35 8.01 1.16
CA ARG A 36 7.67 6.73 1.30
C ARG A 36 8.62 5.71 1.91
N LEU A 37 8.20 5.14 3.04
CA LEU A 37 8.86 3.99 3.64
C LEU A 37 8.61 2.76 2.76
N TRP A 38 9.64 1.94 2.59
CA TRP A 38 9.68 0.66 1.86
C TRP A 38 8.36 0.13 1.28
N ARG A 39 8.36 -0.09 -0.04
CA ARG A 39 7.24 -0.54 -0.88
C ARG A 39 6.45 -1.76 -0.34
N SER A 40 7.06 -2.58 0.52
CA SER A 40 6.44 -3.78 1.12
C SER A 40 5.51 -3.47 2.30
N ALA A 41 5.71 -2.37 3.03
CA ALA A 41 4.86 -2.04 4.18
C ALA A 41 3.46 -1.59 3.76
N ASP A 42 3.34 -0.92 2.61
CA ASP A 42 2.05 -0.60 1.99
C ASP A 42 1.25 -1.86 1.63
N ILE A 43 1.92 -2.94 1.21
CA ILE A 43 1.27 -4.23 0.90
C ILE A 43 0.63 -4.81 2.16
N ILE A 44 1.34 -4.75 3.29
CA ILE A 44 0.83 -5.26 4.57
C ILE A 44 -0.44 -4.50 4.92
N VAL A 45 -0.39 -3.16 4.93
CA VAL A 45 -1.55 -2.32 5.29
C VAL A 45 -2.73 -2.55 4.35
N VAL A 46 -2.51 -2.62 3.03
CA VAL A 46 -3.58 -2.91 2.05
C VAL A 46 -4.23 -4.28 2.31
N CYS A 47 -3.44 -5.26 2.73
CA CYS A 47 -3.95 -6.60 3.01
C CYS A 47 -4.62 -6.70 4.39
N THR A 48 -4.11 -6.04 5.43
CA THR A 48 -4.58 -6.24 6.82
C THR A 48 -5.71 -5.29 7.22
N LEU A 49 -5.67 -4.04 6.77
CA LEU A 49 -6.63 -3.00 7.13
C LEU A 49 -8.10 -3.34 6.81
N PRO A 50 -8.44 -3.88 5.61
CA PRO A 50 -9.82 -4.26 5.30
C PRO A 50 -10.38 -5.30 6.27
N TRP A 51 -9.57 -6.27 6.69
CA TRP A 51 -9.99 -7.32 7.60
C TRP A 51 -10.21 -6.81 9.03
N ILE A 52 -9.34 -5.93 9.51
CA ILE A 52 -9.46 -5.35 10.84
C ILE A 52 -10.70 -4.47 10.92
N LEU A 53 -10.91 -3.61 9.91
CA LEU A 53 -12.12 -2.79 9.81
C LEU A 53 -13.39 -3.64 9.75
N LEU A 54 -13.41 -4.65 8.88
CA LEU A 54 -14.55 -5.56 8.77
C LEU A 54 -14.86 -6.25 10.11
N PHE A 55 -13.83 -6.72 10.82
CA PHE A 55 -13.98 -7.37 12.12
C PHE A 55 -14.65 -6.44 13.15
N PHE A 56 -14.20 -5.19 13.25
CA PHE A 56 -14.80 -4.21 14.16
C PHE A 56 -16.21 -3.83 13.74
N LEU A 57 -16.46 -3.68 12.43
CA LEU A 57 -17.75 -3.28 11.88
C LEU A 57 -18.83 -4.36 12.07
N ILE A 58 -18.53 -5.62 11.74
CA ILE A 58 -19.43 -6.77 11.99
C ILE A 58 -19.79 -6.82 13.47
N ARG A 59 -18.80 -6.64 14.36
CA ARG A 59 -19.03 -6.66 15.80
C ARG A 59 -19.93 -5.51 16.26
N TYR A 60 -19.66 -4.29 15.78
CA TYR A 60 -20.44 -3.12 16.12
C TYR A 60 -21.91 -3.30 15.73
N ILE A 61 -22.16 -3.78 14.51
CA ILE A 61 -23.52 -4.02 14.00
C ILE A 61 -24.19 -5.18 14.71
N LYS A 62 -23.47 -6.28 14.99
CA LYS A 62 -24.01 -7.40 15.77
C LYS A 62 -24.46 -6.96 17.16
N ARG A 63 -23.73 -6.04 17.80
CA ARG A 63 -24.12 -5.48 19.10
C ARG A 63 -25.38 -4.64 18.98
N ARG A 64 -25.41 -3.71 18.01
CA ARG A 64 -26.59 -2.88 17.70
C ARG A 64 -27.83 -3.70 17.39
N TRP A 65 -27.69 -4.78 16.63
CA TRP A 65 -28.83 -5.65 16.28
C TRP A 65 -29.44 -6.34 17.51
N LYS A 66 -28.61 -6.73 18.48
CA LYS A 66 -29.08 -7.30 19.75
C LYS A 66 -29.77 -6.29 20.65
N GLU A 67 -29.37 -5.02 20.59
CA GLU A 67 -29.92 -3.94 21.42
C GLU A 67 -31.24 -3.42 20.81
N ASP A 68 -31.28 -3.20 19.49
CA ASP A 68 -32.40 -2.52 18.82
C ASP A 68 -33.40 -3.47 18.13
N GLY A 69 -33.05 -4.73 17.89
CA GLY A 69 -33.93 -5.75 17.26
C GLY A 69 -34.36 -5.46 15.81
N ASN A 70 -33.86 -4.38 15.20
CA ASN A 70 -34.29 -3.91 13.88
C ASN A 70 -33.80 -4.82 12.73
N ALA A 71 -34.74 -5.22 11.85
CA ALA A 71 -34.47 -6.03 10.66
C ALA A 71 -33.48 -5.38 9.68
N ALA A 72 -33.47 -4.04 9.56
CA ALA A 72 -32.52 -3.32 8.71
C ALA A 72 -31.07 -3.51 9.17
N ILE A 73 -30.84 -3.59 10.48
CA ILE A 73 -29.52 -3.83 11.08
C ILE A 73 -29.10 -5.30 10.86
N GLY A 74 -30.06 -6.23 10.92
CA GLY A 74 -29.85 -7.63 10.55
C GLY A 74 -29.42 -7.80 9.08
N CYS A 75 -30.08 -7.08 8.16
CA CYS A 75 -29.72 -7.06 6.74
C CYS A 75 -28.30 -6.49 6.52
N LEU A 76 -27.94 -5.42 7.23
CA LEU A 76 -26.59 -4.85 7.18
C LEU A 76 -25.54 -5.84 7.69
N HIS A 77 -25.82 -6.58 8.77
CA HIS A 77 -24.94 -7.64 9.26
C HIS A 77 -24.71 -8.72 8.20
N THR A 78 -25.77 -9.18 7.53
CA THR A 78 -25.62 -10.18 6.45
C THR A 78 -24.86 -9.63 5.25
N LEU A 79 -25.09 -8.36 4.87
CA LEU A 79 -24.38 -7.71 3.77
C LEU A 79 -22.87 -7.64 4.04
N LEU A 80 -22.46 -7.39 5.29
CA LEU A 80 -21.06 -7.41 5.68
C LEU A 80 -20.41 -8.79 5.57
N TRP A 81 -21.12 -9.86 5.92
CA TRP A 81 -20.62 -11.21 5.69
C TRP A 81 -20.48 -11.51 4.20
N MET A 82 -21.41 -11.01 3.38
CA MET A 82 -21.34 -11.11 1.92
C MET A 82 -20.23 -10.26 1.29
N SER A 83 -19.62 -9.32 2.03
CA SER A 83 -18.47 -8.54 1.56
C SER A 83 -17.14 -9.31 1.62
N ILE A 84 -17.09 -10.42 2.36
CA ILE A 84 -15.86 -11.23 2.52
C ILE A 84 -15.34 -11.75 1.17
N PRO A 85 -16.14 -12.40 0.32
CA PRO A 85 -15.67 -12.83 -1.00
C PRO A 85 -15.18 -11.66 -1.86
N LEU A 86 -15.83 -10.50 -1.78
CA LEU A 86 -15.42 -9.30 -2.53
C LEU A 86 -14.04 -8.80 -2.06
N ILE A 87 -13.79 -8.78 -0.75
CA ILE A 87 -12.48 -8.41 -0.19
C ILE A 87 -11.40 -9.39 -0.66
N ILE A 88 -11.69 -10.70 -0.66
CA ILE A 88 -10.75 -11.72 -1.15
C ILE A 88 -10.45 -11.50 -2.65
N ILE A 89 -11.48 -11.31 -3.48
CA ILE A 89 -11.30 -11.05 -4.92
C ILE A 89 -10.47 -9.78 -5.15
N ALA A 90 -10.76 -8.70 -4.41
CA ALA A 90 -10.00 -7.46 -4.51
C ALA A 90 -8.53 -7.65 -4.11
N GLN A 91 -8.25 -8.45 -3.08
CA GLN A 91 -6.88 -8.75 -2.65
C GLN A 91 -6.13 -9.63 -3.65
N LEU A 92 -6.79 -10.61 -4.26
CA LEU A 92 -6.21 -11.43 -5.33
C LEU A 92 -5.90 -10.57 -6.56
N LEU A 93 -6.82 -9.69 -6.95
CA LEU A 93 -6.63 -8.77 -8.06
C LEU A 93 -5.49 -7.79 -7.79
N PHE A 94 -5.41 -7.26 -6.57
CA PHE A 94 -4.30 -6.40 -6.14
C PHE A 94 -2.96 -7.15 -6.19
N GLY A 95 -2.89 -8.37 -5.66
CA GLY A 95 -1.68 -9.20 -5.69
C GLY A 95 -1.23 -9.52 -7.13
N TRP A 96 -2.18 -9.82 -8.02
CA TRP A 96 -1.90 -10.05 -9.44
C TRP A 96 -1.37 -8.79 -10.14
N LEU A 97 -2.04 -7.64 -9.96
CA LEU A 97 -1.58 -6.35 -10.48
C LEU A 97 -0.19 -5.97 -9.95
N TRP A 98 0.07 -6.27 -8.68
CA TRP A 98 1.36 -6.03 -8.06
C TRP A 98 2.47 -6.87 -8.69
N ASN A 99 2.20 -8.16 -8.94
CA ASN A 99 3.16 -9.05 -9.58
C ASN A 99 3.49 -8.58 -11.00
N LEU A 100 2.46 -8.22 -11.77
CA LEU A 100 2.63 -7.64 -13.10
C LEU A 100 3.48 -6.37 -13.10
N ARG A 101 3.30 -5.51 -12.09
CA ARG A 101 4.13 -4.31 -11.93
C ARG A 101 5.58 -4.65 -11.61
N ASN A 102 5.84 -5.67 -10.79
CA ASN A 102 7.21 -6.08 -10.48
C ASN A 102 7.92 -6.64 -11.70
N ASP A 103 7.23 -7.46 -12.50
CA ASP A 103 7.76 -8.00 -13.76
C ASP A 103 8.05 -6.91 -14.79
N SER A 104 7.28 -5.81 -14.78
CA SER A 104 7.47 -4.69 -15.69
C SER A 104 8.50 -3.67 -15.20
N THR A 105 8.89 -3.68 -13.92
CA THR A 105 9.91 -2.77 -13.39
C THR A 105 11.31 -3.32 -13.54
N LYS A 106 12.18 -2.57 -14.23
CA LYS A 106 13.61 -2.87 -14.35
C LYS A 106 14.42 -1.79 -13.66
N ILE A 107 15.15 -2.16 -12.60
CA ILE A 107 16.14 -1.28 -11.98
C ILE A 107 17.35 -1.24 -12.91
N THR A 108 17.74 -0.03 -13.33
CA THR A 108 18.85 0.19 -14.27
C THR A 108 20.11 0.68 -13.58
N PHE A 109 19.96 1.39 -12.47
CA PHE A 109 21.05 1.86 -11.64
C PHE A 109 20.57 2.02 -10.20
N GLU A 110 21.40 1.64 -9.25
CA GLU A 110 21.14 1.78 -7.81
C GLU A 110 22.49 2.05 -7.13
N ASP A 111 22.55 3.14 -6.38
CA ASP A 111 23.71 3.60 -5.60
C ASP A 111 23.22 4.07 -4.23
N ASP A 112 24.09 4.49 -3.32
CA ASP A 112 23.75 4.84 -1.93
C ASP A 112 22.77 6.03 -1.78
N LYS A 113 22.53 6.79 -2.85
CA LYS A 113 21.68 7.99 -2.85
C LYS A 113 20.51 7.93 -3.83
N TYR A 114 20.69 7.29 -4.98
CA TYR A 114 19.70 7.30 -6.06
C TYR A 114 19.43 5.90 -6.60
N GLN A 115 18.17 5.68 -7.00
CA GLN A 115 17.72 4.50 -7.72
C GLN A 115 16.97 4.94 -8.99
N VAL A 116 17.44 4.44 -10.13
CA VAL A 116 16.84 4.71 -11.44
C VAL A 116 16.09 3.45 -11.91
N THR A 117 14.78 3.59 -12.03
CA THR A 117 13.87 2.51 -12.43
C THR A 117 13.21 2.84 -13.75
N ILE A 118 13.25 1.91 -14.69
CA ILE A 118 12.41 1.93 -15.89
C ILE A 118 11.18 1.08 -15.60
N ILE A 119 10.02 1.69 -15.71
CA ILE A 119 8.72 1.04 -15.58
C ILE A 119 8.22 0.76 -16.99
N ARG A 120 8.28 -0.50 -17.41
CA ARG A 120 7.74 -0.89 -18.71
C ARG A 120 6.24 -0.76 -18.73
N ALA A 121 5.72 -0.32 -19.86
CA ALA A 121 4.30 -0.24 -20.11
C ALA A 121 3.63 -1.61 -19.95
N LEU A 122 2.50 -1.62 -19.24
CA LEU A 122 1.68 -2.82 -19.05
C LEU A 122 0.78 -3.11 -20.26
N PHE A 123 0.49 -2.10 -21.06
CA PHE A 123 -0.34 -2.18 -22.25
C PHE A 123 0.39 -1.56 -23.43
N ALA A 124 0.18 -2.10 -24.63
CA ALA A 124 0.78 -1.61 -25.88
C ALA A 124 0.42 -0.15 -26.22
N THR A 125 -0.63 0.39 -25.60
CA THR A 125 -1.07 1.78 -25.75
C THR A 125 -0.38 2.74 -24.78
N GLN A 126 0.41 2.23 -23.84
CA GLN A 126 1.15 3.03 -22.87
C GLN A 126 2.62 3.05 -23.23
N MET A 127 3.28 4.18 -22.95
CA MET A 127 4.72 4.32 -23.09
C MET A 127 5.44 3.85 -21.84
N ASP A 128 6.67 3.37 -22.02
CA ASP A 128 7.58 3.10 -20.92
C ASP A 128 7.81 4.39 -20.12
N LYS A 129 8.01 4.27 -18.82
CA LYS A 129 8.22 5.40 -17.93
C LYS A 129 9.57 5.29 -17.24
N MET A 130 10.17 6.43 -16.96
CA MET A 130 11.38 6.54 -16.18
C MET A 130 11.06 7.17 -14.84
N GLN A 131 11.58 6.57 -13.78
CA GLN A 131 11.45 7.06 -12.41
C GLN A 131 12.84 7.12 -11.77
N ILE A 132 13.14 8.27 -11.15
CA ILE A 132 14.33 8.44 -10.30
C ILE A 132 13.84 8.64 -8.87
N MET A 133 14.23 7.72 -8.00
CA MET A 133 14.02 7.83 -6.58
C MET A 133 15.32 8.23 -5.89
N GLU A 134 15.27 9.24 -5.03
CA GLU A 134 16.28 9.45 -4.00
C GLU A 134 15.94 8.55 -2.82
N HIS A 135 16.94 7.91 -2.23
CA HIS A 135 16.73 7.16 -1.02
C HIS A 135 17.70 7.58 0.09
N CYS A 136 17.20 7.50 1.31
CA CYS A 136 17.93 7.84 2.52
C CYS A 136 17.65 6.73 3.54
N GLY A 137 18.54 5.74 3.60
CA GLY A 137 18.29 4.52 4.37
C GLY A 137 17.04 3.78 3.86
N PRO A 138 16.02 3.50 4.69
CA PRO A 138 14.82 2.76 4.27
C PRO A 138 13.76 3.63 3.56
N PHE A 139 14.02 4.93 3.39
CA PHE A 139 13.06 5.90 2.86
C PHE A 139 13.36 6.23 1.40
N TYR A 140 12.33 6.27 0.57
CA TYR A 140 12.42 6.61 -0.85
C TYR A 140 11.56 7.84 -1.14
N HIS A 141 12.09 8.76 -1.94
CA HIS A 141 11.43 9.97 -2.40
C HIS A 141 11.51 10.05 -3.92
N GLU A 142 10.38 10.24 -4.58
CA GLU A 142 10.34 10.40 -6.03
C GLU A 142 10.80 11.82 -6.40
N VAL A 143 11.95 11.91 -7.08
CA VAL A 143 12.53 13.20 -7.49
C VAL A 143 12.25 13.51 -8.96
N TYR A 144 12.03 12.46 -9.76
CA TYR A 144 11.71 12.61 -11.17
C TYR A 144 10.83 11.46 -11.66
N PHE A 145 9.81 11.80 -12.43
CA PHE A 145 8.93 10.86 -13.10
C PHE A 145 8.51 11.42 -14.46
N SER A 146 8.81 10.69 -15.53
CA SER A 146 8.47 11.08 -16.89
C SER A 146 8.23 9.87 -17.77
N GLU A 147 7.53 10.08 -18.88
CA GLU A 147 7.54 9.15 -20.00
C GLU A 147 8.96 9.05 -20.57
N LEU A 148 9.33 7.84 -20.99
CA LEU A 148 10.63 7.54 -21.58
C LEU A 148 10.66 8.02 -23.04
N HIS A 149 10.63 9.34 -23.23
CA HIS A 149 10.84 9.98 -24.53
C HIS A 149 12.30 10.39 -24.68
N ASP A 150 13.05 9.75 -25.58
CA ASP A 150 14.43 10.12 -25.98
C ASP A 150 15.47 10.32 -24.86
N VAL A 151 15.13 10.00 -23.60
CA VAL A 151 16.07 10.09 -22.48
C VAL A 151 17.07 8.95 -22.62
N ASP A 152 18.30 9.31 -22.95
CA ASP A 152 19.41 8.39 -23.09
C ASP A 152 19.82 7.84 -21.70
N THR A 153 19.05 6.86 -21.23
CA THR A 153 19.22 6.17 -19.93
C THR A 153 20.59 5.50 -19.79
N THR A 154 21.33 5.36 -20.89
CA THR A 154 22.73 4.90 -20.91
C THR A 154 23.67 5.82 -20.13
N ASN A 155 23.38 7.12 -20.07
CA ASN A 155 24.19 8.14 -19.39
C ASN A 155 23.90 8.25 -17.89
N LEU A 156 22.80 7.66 -17.41
CA LEU A 156 22.32 7.75 -16.02
C LEU A 156 22.85 6.59 -15.16
N LYS A 157 24.18 6.39 -15.20
CA LYS A 157 24.89 5.31 -14.49
C LYS A 157 25.81 5.80 -13.37
N SER A 158 25.70 7.06 -12.98
CA SER A 158 26.47 7.62 -11.88
C SER A 158 25.69 8.72 -11.17
N THR A 159 25.94 8.89 -9.88
CA THR A 159 25.31 9.93 -9.05
C THR A 159 25.54 11.33 -9.62
N ALA A 160 26.74 11.64 -10.13
CA ALA A 160 27.03 12.93 -10.76
C ALA A 160 26.20 13.17 -12.03
N ALA A 161 26.03 12.14 -12.88
CA ALA A 161 25.23 12.26 -14.09
C ALA A 161 23.73 12.46 -13.78
N ILE A 162 23.23 11.82 -12.73
CA ILE A 162 21.85 11.97 -12.26
C ILE A 162 21.63 13.39 -11.72
N GLU A 163 22.54 13.91 -10.90
CA GLU A 163 22.42 15.29 -10.38
C GLU A 163 22.46 16.34 -11.48
N ASP A 164 23.35 16.19 -12.47
CA ASP A 164 23.41 17.10 -13.63
C ASP A 164 22.15 17.01 -14.50
N PHE A 165 21.60 15.81 -14.69
CA PHE A 165 20.32 15.63 -15.36
C PHE A 165 19.18 16.34 -14.61
N LEU A 166 19.06 16.13 -13.30
CA LEU A 166 18.04 16.77 -12.47
C LEU A 166 18.16 18.30 -12.47
N LYS A 167 19.37 18.85 -12.50
CA LYS A 167 19.60 20.30 -12.63
C LYS A 167 19.13 20.83 -13.98
N LYS A 168 19.35 20.09 -15.07
CA LYS A 168 18.90 20.49 -16.42
C LYS A 168 17.38 20.48 -16.54
N GLN A 169 16.69 19.53 -15.90
CA GLN A 169 15.23 19.46 -15.91
C GLN A 169 14.54 20.53 -15.03
N LYS A 170 15.27 21.12 -14.08
CA LYS A 170 14.77 22.23 -13.24
C LYS A 170 14.93 23.61 -13.87
N ARG A 171 15.60 23.71 -15.03
CA ARG A 171 15.73 24.95 -15.82
C ARG A 171 14.61 25.02 -16.85
#